data_AF-A0A5S4G1M3-F1
#
_entry.id   AF-A0A5S4G1M3-F1
#
_cell.length_a   1.000
_cell.length_b   1.000
_cell.length_c   1.000
_cell.angle_alpha   90.00
_cell.angle_beta   90.00
_cell.angle_gamma   90.00
#
_symmetry.space_group_name_H-M   'P 1'
#
loop_
_entity.id
_entity.type
_entity.pdbx_description
1 polymer ?
#
loop_
_entity_poly.entity_id
_entity_poly.type
_entity_poly.pdbx_seq_one_letter_code
_entity_poly.pdbx_strand_id
1 'polypeptide(L)'
;MGGPAVAASDPVPPGVVAAADGDHVWLLPEWPDGATPALLEEYETAPMPLDRSGQARRVLAAALRCCWTRLDDAPWPGSPAPVADVLEVYANMTRGDTDLARRWATGELRRLSDTGWLILDEAAGTVRPGPRTALWPEPSL
;
A
#
# COMPACT_ATOMS: atom_id res chain seq x y z
N MET A 1 3.76 -9.35 -6.80
CA MET A 1 2.53 -9.99 -7.34
C MET A 1 1.33 -9.49 -6.54
N GLY A 2 0.61 -8.48 -7.07
CA GLY A 2 -0.64 -7.98 -6.46
C GLY A 2 -1.73 -9.06 -6.52
N GLY A 3 -2.71 -9.00 -5.61
CA GLY A 3 -3.81 -9.97 -5.54
C GLY A 3 -4.59 -10.11 -6.88
N PRO A 4 -5.40 -11.17 -7.04
CA PRO A 4 -6.14 -11.39 -8.29
C PRO A 4 -7.07 -10.21 -8.58
N ALA A 5 -6.82 -9.51 -9.70
CA ALA A 5 -7.71 -8.49 -10.24
C ALA A 5 -8.75 -9.17 -11.15
N VAL A 6 -10.02 -8.85 -10.95
CA VAL A 6 -11.16 -9.25 -11.80
C VAL A 6 -11.74 -8.05 -12.52
N ALA A 7 -12.50 -8.30 -13.59
CA ALA A 7 -13.20 -7.23 -14.28
C ALA A 7 -14.25 -6.60 -13.37
N ALA A 8 -14.46 -5.28 -13.46
CA ALA A 8 -15.38 -4.56 -12.59
C ALA A 8 -16.86 -5.01 -12.71
N SER A 9 -17.19 -5.75 -13.76
CA SER A 9 -18.52 -6.31 -14.02
C SER A 9 -18.82 -7.62 -13.29
N ASP A 10 -17.81 -8.27 -12.70
CA ASP A 10 -17.98 -9.61 -12.12
C ASP A 10 -18.48 -9.53 -10.66
N PRO A 11 -19.43 -10.38 -10.25
CA PRO A 11 -19.93 -10.39 -8.88
C PRO A 11 -18.83 -10.79 -7.89
N VAL A 12 -18.74 -10.04 -6.78
CA VAL A 12 -17.75 -10.27 -5.71
C VAL A 12 -18.07 -11.59 -5.00
N PRO A 13 -17.13 -12.57 -4.96
CA PRO A 13 -17.35 -13.81 -4.22
C PRO A 13 -17.55 -13.57 -2.71
N PRO A 14 -18.28 -14.44 -1.99
CA PRO A 14 -18.39 -14.33 -0.54
C PRO A 14 -17.02 -14.52 0.16
N GLY A 15 -16.75 -13.73 1.21
CA GLY A 15 -15.50 -13.78 1.98
C GLY A 15 -14.34 -12.97 1.37
N VAL A 16 -14.61 -12.13 0.37
CA VAL A 16 -13.66 -11.16 -0.18
C VAL A 16 -14.27 -9.77 -0.25
N VAL A 17 -13.47 -8.74 0.04
CA VAL A 17 -13.81 -7.33 -0.14
C VAL A 17 -13.26 -6.88 -1.49
N ALA A 18 -14.10 -6.22 -2.29
CA ALA A 18 -13.69 -5.63 -3.55
C ALA A 18 -13.21 -4.18 -3.36
N ALA A 19 -12.05 -3.87 -3.91
CA ALA A 19 -11.56 -2.49 -4.05
C ALA A 19 -11.44 -2.14 -5.53
N ALA A 20 -12.20 -1.16 -5.99
CA ALA A 20 -12.15 -0.70 -7.39
C ALA A 20 -11.18 0.47 -7.55
N ASP A 21 -10.42 0.52 -8.64
CA ASP A 21 -9.60 1.68 -9.02
C ASP A 21 -10.10 2.43 -10.27
N GLY A 22 -11.32 2.11 -10.71
CA GLY A 22 -11.95 2.61 -11.93
C GLY A 22 -11.84 1.62 -13.08
N ASP A 23 -10.64 1.08 -13.32
CA ASP A 23 -10.36 0.15 -14.43
C ASP A 23 -10.34 -1.32 -13.98
N HIS A 24 -10.01 -1.58 -12.71
CA HIS A 24 -9.85 -2.92 -12.15
C HIS A 24 -10.62 -3.05 -10.84
N VAL A 25 -11.08 -4.27 -10.54
CA VAL A 25 -11.57 -4.65 -9.22
C VAL A 25 -10.60 -5.64 -8.58
N TRP A 26 -10.03 -5.23 -7.45
CA TRP A 26 -9.11 -6.02 -6.66
C TRP A 26 -9.89 -6.80 -5.61
N LEU A 27 -9.76 -8.12 -5.61
CA LEU A 27 -10.35 -8.98 -4.58
C LEU A 27 -9.36 -9.14 -3.42
N LEU A 28 -9.71 -8.59 -2.28
CA LEU A 28 -8.96 -8.69 -1.04
C LEU A 28 -9.66 -9.70 -0.12
N PRO A 29 -8.92 -10.52 0.65
CA PRO A 29 -9.56 -11.33 1.68
C PRO A 29 -10.31 -10.43 2.65
N GLU A 30 -11.59 -10.73 2.87
CA GLU A 30 -12.39 -10.06 3.89
C GLU A 30 -11.79 -10.43 5.24
N TRP A 31 -11.52 -9.43 6.05
CA TRP A 31 -11.03 -9.66 7.40
C TRP A 31 -12.22 -10.19 8.22
N PRO A 32 -12.13 -11.38 8.85
CA PRO A 32 -13.24 -11.89 9.65
C PRO A 32 -13.63 -10.89 10.74
N ASP A 33 -14.92 -10.77 11.03
CA ASP A 33 -15.38 -9.99 12.18
C ASP A 33 -14.65 -10.47 13.46
N GLY A 34 -14.02 -9.53 14.16
CA GLY A 34 -13.27 -9.83 15.38
C GLY A 34 -11.85 -10.39 15.16
N ALA A 35 -11.39 -10.57 13.92
CA ALA A 35 -9.99 -10.85 13.66
C ALA A 35 -9.16 -9.61 14.05
N THR A 36 -8.47 -9.71 15.17
CA THR A 36 -7.51 -8.73 15.65
C THR A 36 -6.10 -9.27 15.40
N PRO A 37 -5.02 -8.47 15.55
CA PRO A 37 -3.66 -9.00 15.52
C PRO A 37 -3.42 -10.19 16.46
N ALA A 38 -4.24 -10.38 17.50
CA ALA A 38 -4.20 -11.54 18.39
C ALA A 38 -4.51 -12.87 17.68
N LEU A 39 -5.28 -12.85 16.58
CA LEU A 39 -5.57 -14.06 15.80
C LEU A 39 -4.30 -14.58 15.10
N LEU A 40 -3.37 -13.69 14.73
CA LEU A 40 -2.10 -14.07 14.10
C LEU A 40 -1.20 -14.80 15.12
N GLU A 41 -1.24 -14.37 16.39
CA GLU A 41 -0.58 -15.07 17.50
C GLU A 41 -1.20 -16.45 17.75
N GLU A 42 -2.55 -16.57 17.69
CA GLU A 42 -3.28 -17.83 17.85
C GLU A 42 -2.95 -18.87 16.78
N TYR A 43 -2.78 -18.44 15.53
CA TYR A 43 -2.45 -19.32 14.40
C TYR A 43 -0.94 -19.51 14.19
N GLU A 44 -0.09 -19.09 15.14
CA GLU A 44 1.38 -19.04 15.02
C GLU A 44 1.85 -18.40 13.69
N THR A 45 0.99 -17.57 13.10
CA THR A 45 1.23 -16.93 11.83
C THR A 45 1.95 -15.65 12.15
N ALA A 46 3.18 -15.51 11.67
CA ALA A 46 3.87 -14.24 11.76
C ALA A 46 2.90 -13.18 11.21
N PRO A 47 2.54 -12.15 12.00
CA PRO A 47 1.68 -11.13 11.45
C PRO A 47 2.36 -10.65 10.17
N MET A 48 1.57 -10.20 9.19
CA MET A 48 2.15 -9.46 8.08
C MET A 48 2.01 -7.96 8.37
N PRO A 49 2.56 -7.43 9.49
CA PRO A 49 2.57 -6.00 9.64
C PRO A 49 3.55 -5.48 8.59
N LEU A 50 3.33 -4.25 8.13
CA LEU A 50 4.47 -3.38 7.89
C LEU A 50 5.38 -3.53 9.11
N ASP A 51 6.48 -4.26 8.94
CA ASP A 51 7.33 -4.70 10.05
C ASP A 51 7.59 -3.50 10.95
N ARG A 52 7.58 -3.68 12.27
CA ARG A 52 7.58 -2.58 13.27
C ARG A 52 8.82 -1.65 13.15
N SER A 53 9.72 -1.91 12.20
CA SER A 53 10.81 -1.02 11.80
C SER A 53 10.30 0.15 10.93
N GLY A 54 10.58 1.38 11.38
CA GLY A 54 9.98 2.61 10.84
C GLY A 54 10.27 2.94 9.36
N GLN A 55 11.10 2.20 8.65
CA GLN A 55 11.45 2.54 7.26
C GLN A 55 10.32 2.21 6.28
N ALA A 56 9.71 1.04 6.39
CA ALA A 56 8.57 0.64 5.55
C ALA A 56 7.40 1.64 5.67
N ARG A 57 7.10 2.06 6.92
CA ARG A 57 6.09 3.07 7.21
C ARG A 57 6.43 4.44 6.64
N ARG A 58 7.69 4.87 6.72
CA ARG A 58 8.13 6.16 6.14
C ARG A 58 8.07 6.15 4.62
N VAL A 59 8.44 5.04 3.99
CA VAL A 59 8.33 4.89 2.53
C VAL A 59 6.85 4.90 2.10
N LEU A 60 5.99 4.18 2.82
CA LEU A 60 4.55 4.23 2.57
C LEU A 60 3.98 5.65 2.77
N ALA A 61 4.37 6.33 3.84
CA ALA A 61 3.95 7.72 4.10
C ALA A 61 4.45 8.69 3.01
N ALA A 62 5.68 8.52 2.53
CA ALA A 62 6.21 9.31 1.41
C ALA A 62 5.43 9.06 0.13
N ALA A 63 5.11 7.80 -0.18
CA ALA A 63 4.29 7.45 -1.33
C ALA A 63 2.88 8.06 -1.23
N LEU A 64 2.22 7.93 -0.07
CA LEU A 64 0.91 8.53 0.17
C LEU A 64 0.94 10.04 0.02
N ARG A 65 1.95 10.72 0.55
CA ARG A 65 2.10 12.17 0.38
C ARG A 65 2.16 12.59 -1.09
N CYS A 66 2.80 11.79 -1.95
CA CYS A 66 2.90 12.08 -3.37
C CYS A 66 1.61 11.73 -4.13
N CYS A 67 0.92 10.67 -3.73
CA CYS A 67 -0.20 10.11 -4.49
C CYS A 67 -1.58 10.60 -4.00
N TRP A 68 -1.70 10.99 -2.73
CA TRP A 68 -2.94 11.45 -2.11
C TRP A 68 -3.01 12.98 -2.15
N THR A 69 -3.42 13.49 -3.31
CA THR A 69 -3.40 14.93 -3.62
C THR A 69 -4.53 15.73 -2.97
N ARG A 70 -5.58 15.04 -2.50
CA ARG A 70 -6.77 15.62 -1.86
C ARG A 70 -7.09 14.87 -0.57
N LEU A 71 -6.73 15.44 0.56
CA LEU A 71 -6.89 14.80 1.89
C LEU A 71 -8.36 14.61 2.31
N ASP A 72 -9.29 15.31 1.67
CA ASP A 72 -10.73 15.15 1.92
C ASP A 72 -11.32 13.93 1.20
N ASP A 73 -10.57 13.29 0.30
CA ASP A 73 -10.98 12.11 -0.45
C ASP A 73 -10.27 10.86 0.08
N ALA A 74 -10.76 9.65 -0.26
CA ALA A 74 -10.08 8.42 0.12
C ALA A 74 -8.67 8.34 -0.51
N PRO A 75 -7.66 7.81 0.22
CA PRO A 75 -6.30 7.69 -0.30
C PRO A 75 -6.18 6.69 -1.47
N TRP A 76 -7.14 5.78 -1.61
CA TRP A 76 -7.26 4.86 -2.73
C TRP A 76 -8.34 5.32 -3.73
N PRO A 77 -8.11 5.20 -5.05
CA PRO A 77 -6.92 4.66 -5.71
C PRO A 77 -5.73 5.64 -5.79
N GLY A 78 -5.93 6.89 -5.35
CA GLY A 78 -4.93 7.95 -5.44
C GLY A 78 -4.56 8.31 -6.88
N SER A 79 -3.63 9.25 -7.02
CA SER A 79 -3.01 9.61 -8.30
C SER A 79 -1.64 8.94 -8.43
N PRO A 80 -1.27 8.38 -9.59
CA PRO A 80 0.09 7.91 -9.82
C PRO A 80 1.11 9.03 -9.67
N ALA A 81 2.20 8.77 -8.95
CA ALA A 81 3.32 9.69 -8.77
C ALA A 81 4.64 9.07 -9.26
N PRO A 82 5.59 9.87 -9.77
CA PRO A 82 6.92 9.38 -10.10
C PRO A 82 7.63 8.77 -8.89
N VAL A 83 8.30 7.63 -9.10
CA VAL A 83 9.12 6.99 -8.04
C VAL A 83 10.21 7.95 -7.54
N ALA A 84 10.77 8.78 -8.43
CA ALA A 84 11.79 9.77 -8.07
C ALA A 84 11.30 10.77 -7.00
N ASP A 85 10.06 11.24 -7.11
CA ASP A 85 9.45 12.19 -6.17
C ASP A 85 9.25 11.55 -4.80
N VAL A 86 8.80 10.29 -4.76
CA VAL A 86 8.67 9.53 -3.51
C VAL A 86 10.03 9.33 -2.83
N LEU A 87 11.07 9.00 -3.60
CA LEU A 87 12.43 8.86 -3.08
C LEU A 87 12.98 10.19 -2.55
N GLU A 88 12.61 11.31 -3.17
CA GLU A 88 12.99 12.65 -2.69
C GLU A 88 12.28 13.02 -1.39
N VAL A 89 10.97 12.81 -1.31
CA VAL A 89 10.20 13.01 -0.07
C VAL A 89 10.77 12.14 1.05
N TYR A 90 11.04 10.86 0.79
CA TYR A 90 11.64 9.97 1.79
C TYR A 90 13.02 10.44 2.23
N ALA A 91 13.90 10.84 1.30
CA ALA A 91 15.22 11.35 1.64
C ALA A 91 15.13 12.55 2.60
N ASN A 92 14.17 13.46 2.35
CA ASN A 92 13.91 14.63 3.18
C ASN A 92 13.31 14.29 4.57
N MET A 93 12.74 13.09 4.76
CA MET A 93 12.25 12.62 6.05
C MET A 93 13.37 12.02 6.94
N THR A 94 14.53 11.74 6.35
CA THR A 94 15.64 11.07 7.03
C THR A 94 16.82 12.02 7.25
N ARG A 95 17.58 11.79 8.33
CA ARG A 95 18.87 12.46 8.54
C ARG A 95 19.99 11.51 8.12
N GLY A 96 20.95 11.97 7.34
CA GLY A 96 22.13 11.19 6.95
C GLY A 96 22.35 11.14 5.43
N ASP A 97 23.02 10.08 4.98
CA ASP A 97 23.35 9.85 3.57
C ASP A 97 22.08 9.60 2.73
N THR A 98 21.75 10.56 1.88
CA THR A 98 20.53 10.54 1.06
C THR A 98 20.63 9.52 -0.08
N ASP A 99 21.81 9.23 -0.61
CA ASP A 99 22.00 8.24 -1.67
C ASP A 99 21.85 6.81 -1.14
N LEU A 100 22.33 6.57 0.08
CA LEU A 100 22.06 5.32 0.79
C LEU A 100 20.56 5.19 1.11
N ALA A 101 19.93 6.26 1.61
CA ALA A 101 18.50 6.28 1.92
C ALA A 101 17.63 5.96 0.69
N ARG A 102 17.92 6.57 -0.47
CA ARG A 102 17.20 6.32 -1.73
C ARG A 102 17.33 4.86 -2.18
N ARG A 103 18.54 4.29 -2.15
CA ARG A 103 18.77 2.88 -2.53
C ARG A 103 17.96 1.91 -1.67
N TRP A 104 17.88 2.18 -0.37
CA TRP A 104 17.08 1.37 0.55
C TRP A 104 15.58 1.51 0.29
N ALA A 105 15.10 2.75 0.10
CA ALA A 105 13.69 3.00 -0.18
C ALA A 105 13.20 2.33 -1.47
N THR A 106 14.04 2.22 -2.51
CA THR A 106 13.69 1.47 -3.72
C THR A 106 13.37 0.00 -3.43
N GLY A 107 14.16 -0.66 -2.58
CA GLY A 107 13.88 -2.04 -2.16
C GLY A 107 12.57 -2.16 -1.37
N GLU A 108 12.25 -1.13 -0.59
CA GLU A 108 11.04 -1.09 0.22
C GLU A 108 9.78 -0.85 -0.61
N LEU A 109 9.85 -0.01 -1.65
CA LEU A 109 8.75 0.20 -2.59
C LEU A 109 8.31 -1.12 -3.24
N ARG A 110 9.28 -1.97 -3.63
CA ARG A 110 8.99 -3.30 -4.19
C ARG A 110 8.30 -4.21 -3.16
N ARG A 111 8.81 -4.25 -1.92
CA ARG A 111 8.21 -5.04 -0.83
C ARG A 111 6.78 -4.59 -0.51
N LEU A 112 6.53 -3.29 -0.49
CA LEU A 112 5.19 -2.72 -0.32
C LEU A 112 4.27 -3.04 -1.50
N SER A 113 4.81 -3.10 -2.71
CA SER A 113 4.05 -3.52 -3.89
C SER A 113 3.68 -5.01 -3.85
N ASP A 114 4.61 -5.88 -3.45
CA ASP A 114 4.37 -7.32 -3.30
C ASP A 114 3.34 -7.61 -2.20
N THR A 115 3.27 -6.74 -1.21
CA THR A 115 2.29 -6.78 -0.14
C THR A 115 1.11 -5.86 -0.40
N GLY A 116 0.81 -5.46 -1.65
CA GLY A 116 -0.44 -4.78 -2.01
C GLY A 116 -0.73 -3.46 -1.29
N TRP A 117 0.26 -2.88 -0.61
CA TRP A 117 0.20 -1.56 0.00
C TRP A 117 0.43 -0.45 -1.03
N LEU A 118 1.16 -0.78 -2.08
CA LEU A 118 1.40 0.07 -3.25
C LEU A 118 1.15 -0.73 -4.53
N ILE A 119 0.92 -0.02 -5.63
CA ILE A 119 1.02 -0.56 -6.97
C ILE A 119 2.21 0.15 -7.63
N LEU A 120 3.25 -0.61 -7.93
CA LEU A 120 4.44 -0.13 -8.63
C LEU A 120 4.36 -0.50 -10.12
N ASP A 121 4.35 0.52 -10.98
CA ASP A 121 4.57 0.34 -12.41
C ASP A 121 6.06 0.58 -12.71
N GLU A 122 6.82 -0.50 -12.79
CA GLU A 122 8.26 -0.41 -13.06
C GLU A 122 8.56 0.10 -14.48
N ALA A 123 7.67 -0.10 -15.45
CA ALA A 123 7.88 0.33 -16.83
C ALA A 123 7.64 1.84 -16.99
N ALA A 124 6.59 2.36 -16.35
CA ALA A 124 6.30 3.79 -16.32
C ALA A 124 7.12 4.56 -15.27
N GLY A 125 7.75 3.86 -14.31
CA GLY A 125 8.51 4.47 -13.23
C GLY A 125 7.61 5.22 -12.22
N THR A 126 6.38 4.75 -12.05
CA THR A 126 5.36 5.39 -11.20
C THR A 126 4.87 4.46 -10.09
N VAL A 127 4.37 5.05 -9.02
CA VAL A 127 3.74 4.33 -7.92
C VAL A 127 2.40 4.98 -7.55
N ARG A 128 1.44 4.18 -7.11
CA ARG A 128 0.19 4.64 -6.49
C ARG A 128 -0.15 3.80 -5.25
N PRO A 129 -1.07 4.26 -4.38
CA PRO A 129 -1.59 3.47 -3.26
C PRO A 129 -2.07 2.12 -3.76
N GLY A 130 -1.93 1.08 -2.94
CA GLY A 130 -2.37 -0.28 -3.23
C GLY A 130 -3.73 -0.60 -2.60
N PRO A 131 -4.43 -1.66 -3.03
CA PRO A 131 -5.80 -1.93 -2.62
C PRO A 131 -5.94 -2.17 -1.11
N ARG A 132 -4.87 -2.56 -0.40
CA ARG A 132 -4.90 -2.62 1.07
C ARG A 132 -5.15 -1.27 1.75
N THR A 133 -4.83 -0.15 1.10
CA THR A 133 -5.14 1.20 1.63
C THR A 133 -6.64 1.51 1.58
N ALA A 134 -7.41 0.85 0.71
CA ALA A 134 -8.87 0.96 0.68
C ALA A 134 -9.54 0.33 1.91
N LEU A 135 -8.83 -0.56 2.62
CA LEU A 135 -9.33 -1.23 3.83
C LEU A 135 -9.06 -0.42 5.11
N TRP A 136 -8.53 0.79 5.01
CA TRP A 136 -8.37 1.65 6.18
C TRP A 136 -9.73 2.12 6.70
N PRO A 137 -10.01 1.96 8.00
CA PRO A 137 -11.27 2.41 8.57
C PRO A 137 -11.32 3.94 8.51
N GLU A 138 -12.46 4.52 8.18
CA GLU A 138 -12.65 5.98 8.06
C GLU A 138 -12.11 6.79 9.25
N PRO A 139 -12.24 6.34 10.53
CA PRO A 139 -11.66 7.04 11.67
C PRO A 139 -10.11 7.13 11.68
N SER A 140 -9.43 6.36 10.81
CA SER A 140 -7.97 6.35 10.66
C SER A 140 -7.47 7.11 9.43
N LEU A 141 -8.37 7.68 8.64
CA LEU A 141 -8.09 8.58 7.52
C LEU A 141 -8.12 10.04 8.01
#